data_AF-A0A928B5L7-F1
#
_entry.id   AF-A0A928B5L7-F1
#
_cell.length_a   1.000
_cell.length_b   1.000
_cell.length_c   1.000
_cell.angle_alpha   90.00
_cell.angle_beta   90.00
_cell.angle_gamma   90.00
#
_symmetry.space_group_name_H-M   'P 1'
#
loop_
_entity.id
_entity.type
_entity.pdbx_description
1 polymer ?
#
loop_
_entity_poly.entity_id
_entity_poly.type
_entity_poly.pdbx_seq_one_letter_code
_entity_poly.pdbx_strand_id
1 'polypeptide(L)'
;MSVALRMLYSVVKEGIPWPLGAFENKRTFTSIENICFAVNGVLTSMVESGIYNMGDDEALSTNELIEEICKSLGKKARIWRLPCGLIRFVARAGQWLHLPLNPMRLQKLTENYVSSNAKIKAALGVEKMPVDAREGLKRTLESFR
;
A
#
# COMPACT_ATOMS: atom_id res chain seq x y z
N MET A 1 -3.53 -7.49 -2.69
CA MET A 1 -2.90 -6.41 -1.88
C MET A 1 -2.51 -6.86 -0.46
N SER A 2 -3.20 -7.85 0.13
CA SER A 2 -3.00 -8.35 1.50
C SER A 2 -1.66 -9.03 1.81
N VAL A 3 -1.04 -9.73 0.85
CA VAL A 3 0.19 -10.52 1.10
C VAL A 3 1.41 -9.62 1.38
N ALA A 4 1.56 -8.52 0.64
CA ALA A 4 2.69 -7.60 0.82
C ALA A 4 2.61 -6.86 2.17
N LEU A 5 1.42 -6.43 2.58
CA LEU A 5 1.22 -5.73 3.85
C LEU A 5 1.55 -6.64 5.05
N ARG A 6 1.10 -7.89 5.03
CA ARG A 6 1.43 -8.88 6.08
C ARG A 6 2.93 -9.15 6.16
N MET A 7 3.61 -9.24 5.02
CA MET A 7 5.07 -9.41 4.98
C MET A 7 5.77 -8.21 5.64
N LEU A 8 5.43 -6.98 5.25
CA LEU A 8 6.02 -5.77 5.84
C LEU A 8 5.71 -5.66 7.33
N TYR A 9 4.48 -5.98 7.73
CA TYR A 9 4.09 -6.03 9.15
C TYR A 9 4.96 -7.01 9.94
N SER A 10 5.19 -8.22 9.41
CA SER A 10 6.06 -9.22 10.04
C SER A 10 7.51 -8.71 10.18
N VAL A 11 8.08 -8.14 9.12
CA VAL A 11 9.45 -7.58 9.14
C VAL A 11 9.60 -6.50 10.22
N VAL A 12 8.64 -5.58 10.32
CA VAL A 12 8.65 -4.52 11.35
C VAL A 12 8.39 -5.09 12.75
N LYS A 13 7.52 -6.09 12.86
CA LYS A 13 7.25 -6.80 14.12
C LYS A 13 8.51 -7.47 14.65
N GLU A 14 9.35 -8.05 13.80
CA GLU A 14 10.66 -8.62 14.18
C GLU A 14 11.74 -7.53 14.45
N GLY A 15 11.45 -6.25 14.23
CA GLY A 15 12.37 -5.14 14.51
C GLY A 15 13.50 -4.97 13.48
N ILE A 16 13.36 -5.61 12.32
CA ILE A 16 14.31 -5.53 11.21
C ILE A 16 14.23 -4.13 10.58
N PRO A 17 15.34 -3.39 10.43
CA PRO A 17 15.35 -2.11 9.74
C PRO A 17 14.89 -2.23 8.29
N TRP A 18 14.09 -1.26 7.83
CA TRP A 18 13.61 -1.19 6.45
C TRP A 18 14.71 -0.65 5.52
N PRO A 19 15.27 -1.45 4.59
CA PRO A 19 16.47 -1.06 3.84
C PRO A 19 16.19 -0.22 2.60
N LEU A 20 14.92 -0.14 2.15
CA LEU A 20 14.55 0.47 0.88
C LEU A 20 14.14 1.96 1.03
N GLY A 21 14.62 2.65 2.06
CA GLY A 21 14.22 4.02 2.38
C GLY A 21 14.54 5.07 1.32
N ALA A 22 15.48 4.78 0.42
CA ALA A 22 15.83 5.67 -0.70
C ALA A 22 14.93 5.52 -1.93
N PHE A 23 14.03 4.53 -1.95
CA PHE A 23 13.07 4.36 -3.03
C PHE A 23 11.83 5.20 -2.73
N GLU A 24 11.50 6.09 -3.66
CA GLU A 24 10.27 6.86 -3.62
C GLU A 24 9.25 6.18 -4.52
N ASN A 25 8.23 5.58 -3.91
CA ASN A 25 7.10 5.01 -4.61
C ASN A 25 5.79 5.56 -4.01
N LYS A 26 4.69 5.49 -4.75
CA LYS A 26 3.35 5.82 -4.29
C LYS A 26 2.37 4.75 -4.75
N ARG A 27 1.49 4.36 -3.84
CA ARG A 27 0.47 3.35 -4.10
C ARG A 27 -0.88 3.75 -3.54
N THR A 28 -1.91 3.63 -4.36
CA THR A 28 -3.30 3.75 -3.91
C THR A 28 -3.68 2.49 -3.15
N PHE A 29 -4.22 2.67 -1.93
CA PHE A 29 -4.84 1.62 -1.15
C PHE A 29 -6.35 1.64 -1.35
N THR A 30 -7.04 0.63 -0.84
CA THR A 30 -8.50 0.62 -0.85
C THR A 30 -8.96 -0.10 0.40
N SER A 31 -9.63 0.62 1.30
CA SER A 31 -10.29 0.04 2.47
C SER A 31 -11.47 -0.85 2.06
N ILE A 32 -11.77 -1.84 2.88
CA ILE A 32 -12.91 -2.72 2.64
C ILE A 32 -14.21 -1.91 2.74
N GLU A 33 -14.28 -0.97 3.67
CA GLU A 33 -15.42 -0.07 3.84
C GLU A 33 -15.70 0.77 2.60
N ASN A 34 -14.67 1.32 1.96
CA ASN A 34 -14.85 2.07 0.70
C ASN A 34 -15.30 1.17 -0.46
N ILE A 35 -14.86 -0.10 -0.48
CA ILE A 35 -15.37 -1.09 -1.45
C ILE A 35 -16.84 -1.36 -1.19
N CYS A 36 -17.23 -1.66 0.05
CA CYS A 36 -18.62 -1.91 0.42
C CYS A 36 -19.51 -0.70 0.11
N PHE A 37 -19.04 0.51 0.40
CA PHE A 37 -19.72 1.75 0.06
C PHE A 37 -19.97 1.87 -1.44
N ALA A 38 -18.93 1.69 -2.27
CA ALA A 38 -19.05 1.83 -3.70
C ALA A 38 -19.95 0.77 -4.33
N VAL A 39 -19.81 -0.50 -3.89
CA VAL A 39 -20.68 -1.60 -4.35
C VAL A 39 -22.13 -1.32 -3.98
N ASN A 40 -22.40 -0.93 -2.73
CA ASN A 40 -23.76 -0.60 -2.30
C ASN A 40 -24.33 0.59 -3.07
N GLY A 41 -23.53 1.62 -3.31
CA GLY A 41 -23.94 2.80 -4.10
C GLY A 41 -24.31 2.44 -5.53
N VAL A 42 -23.52 1.59 -6.19
CA VAL A 42 -23.82 1.10 -7.55
C VAL A 42 -25.07 0.22 -7.58
N LEU A 43 -25.32 -0.59 -6.55
CA LEU A 43 -26.51 -1.44 -6.47
C LEU A 43 -27.81 -0.67 -6.21
N THR A 44 -27.72 0.49 -5.54
CA THR A 44 -28.88 1.28 -5.11
C THR A 44 -29.17 2.51 -5.97
N SER A 45 -28.22 2.90 -6.83
CA SER A 45 -28.33 4.08 -7.70
C SER A 45 -28.30 3.70 -9.17
N MET A 46 -28.88 4.53 -10.05
CA MET A 46 -28.77 4.34 -11.50
C MET A 46 -27.40 4.83 -12.01
N VAL A 47 -26.38 4.01 -11.79
CA VAL A 47 -25.03 4.25 -12.32
C VAL A 47 -24.91 3.68 -13.73
N GLU A 48 -24.30 4.44 -14.64
CA GLU A 48 -24.05 3.97 -16.02
C GLU A 48 -23.13 2.75 -16.02
N SER A 49 -23.43 1.77 -16.88
CA SER A 49 -22.56 0.61 -17.06
C SER A 49 -21.16 1.02 -17.51
N GLY A 50 -20.13 0.41 -16.92
CA GLY A 50 -18.75 0.66 -17.34
C GLY A 50 -17.72 0.20 -16.32
N ILE A 51 -16.46 0.51 -16.62
CA ILE A 51 -15.33 0.20 -15.75
C ILE A 51 -15.12 1.34 -14.76
N TYR A 52 -15.07 1.03 -13.48
CA TYR A 52 -14.83 1.96 -12.38
C TYR A 52 -13.62 1.50 -11.57
N ASN A 53 -12.65 2.40 -11.43
CA ASN A 53 -11.46 2.14 -10.63
C ASN A 53 -11.74 2.49 -9.17
N MET A 54 -11.40 1.56 -8.28
CA MET A 54 -11.49 1.75 -6.85
C MET A 54 -10.15 2.20 -6.25
N GLY A 55 -10.24 2.96 -5.17
CA GLY A 55 -9.13 3.53 -4.45
C GLY A 55 -9.62 4.40 -3.30
N ASP A 56 -8.84 4.46 -2.23
CA ASP A 56 -8.92 5.53 -1.24
C ASP A 56 -8.40 6.83 -1.89
N ASP A 57 -8.73 7.98 -1.31
CA ASP A 57 -8.42 9.28 -1.92
C ASP A 57 -6.93 9.66 -1.88
N GLU A 58 -6.16 9.06 -0.98
CA GLU A 58 -4.72 9.31 -0.81
C GLU A 58 -3.90 8.07 -1.20
N ALA A 59 -2.80 8.29 -1.93
CA ALA A 59 -1.79 7.28 -2.17
C ALA A 59 -0.65 7.41 -1.15
N LEU A 60 -0.20 6.29 -0.60
CA LEU A 60 0.89 6.22 0.38
C LEU A 60 2.14 5.62 -0.25
N SER A 61 3.30 6.12 0.15
CA SER A 61 4.58 5.48 -0.14
C SER A 61 4.82 4.25 0.74
N THR A 62 5.73 3.37 0.32
CA THR A 62 6.13 2.24 1.17
C THR A 62 6.81 2.72 2.46
N ASN A 63 7.52 3.86 2.43
CA ASN A 63 8.12 4.44 3.64
C ASN A 63 7.04 4.93 4.61
N GLU A 64 6.02 5.65 4.14
CA GLU A 64 4.88 6.05 4.97
C GLU A 64 4.12 4.84 5.52
N LEU A 65 3.95 3.79 4.71
CA LEU A 65 3.35 2.54 5.16
C LEU A 65 4.14 1.91 6.32
N ILE A 66 5.46 1.86 6.21
CA ILE A 66 6.34 1.36 7.28
C ILE A 66 6.19 2.21 8.55
N GLU A 67 6.11 3.53 8.40
CA GLU A 67 5.88 4.44 9.53
C GLU A 67 4.54 4.17 10.21
N GLU A 68 3.45 3.99 9.46
CA GLU A 68 2.13 3.65 10.02
C GLU A 68 2.12 2.28 10.72
N ILE A 69 2.84 1.29 10.18
CA ILE A 69 3.04 -0.02 10.84
C ILE A 69 3.83 0.13 12.15
N CYS A 70 4.91 0.91 12.14
CA CYS A 70 5.68 1.17 13.34
C CYS A 70 4.84 1.88 14.42
N LYS A 71 4.05 2.89 14.03
CA LYS A 71 3.12 3.60 14.92
C LYS A 71 2.11 2.63 15.53
N SER A 72 1.48 1.76 14.73
CA SER A 72 0.48 0.80 15.24
C SER A 72 1.08 -0.25 16.20
N LEU A 73 2.36 -0.59 16.01
CA LEU A 73 3.12 -1.48 16.89
C LEU A 73 3.74 -0.78 18.11
N GLY A 74 3.65 0.55 18.23
CA GLY A 74 4.33 1.31 19.28
C GLY A 74 5.86 1.28 19.16
N LYS A 75 6.39 1.05 17.95
CA LYS A 75 7.84 0.95 17.67
C LYS A 75 8.33 2.20 16.93
N LYS A 76 9.62 2.52 17.09
CA LYS A 76 10.28 3.56 16.28
C LYS A 76 10.58 3.03 14.88
N ALA A 77 10.25 3.81 13.86
CA ALA A 77 10.61 3.49 12.48
C ALA A 77 12.13 3.52 12.28
N ARG A 78 12.69 2.43 11.75
CA ARG A 78 14.11 2.32 11.41
C ARG A 78 14.22 2.19 9.89
N ILE A 79 14.28 3.32 9.20
CA ILE A 79 14.33 3.37 7.73
C ILE A 79 15.76 3.69 7.30
N TRP A 80 16.42 2.75 6.62
CA TRP A 80 17.75 2.95 6.05
C TRP A 80 17.64 3.45 4.61
N ARG A 81 18.40 4.49 4.29
CA ARG A 81 18.49 5.08 2.95
C ARG A 81 19.75 4.60 2.25
N LEU A 82 19.75 3.34 1.84
CA LEU A 82 20.86 2.78 1.07
C LEU A 82 20.77 3.24 -0.40
N PRO A 83 21.90 3.45 -1.09
CA PRO A 83 21.89 3.82 -2.50
C PRO A 83 21.11 2.81 -3.35
N CYS A 84 20.18 3.28 -4.18
CA CYS A 84 19.32 2.41 -5.00
C CYS A 84 20.13 1.49 -5.93
N GLY A 85 21.30 1.94 -6.41
CA GLY A 85 22.22 1.13 -7.22
C GLY A 85 22.74 -0.11 -6.47
N LEU A 86 23.13 0.05 -5.20
CA LEU A 86 23.60 -1.05 -4.36
C LEU A 86 22.51 -2.10 -4.15
N ILE A 87 21.28 -1.66 -3.83
CA ILE A 87 20.15 -2.57 -3.63
C ILE A 87 19.80 -3.33 -4.92
N ARG A 88 19.81 -2.65 -6.07
CA ARG A 88 19.58 -3.31 -7.37
C ARG A 88 20.66 -4.36 -7.68
N PHE A 89 21.92 -4.09 -7.34
CA PHE A 89 23.00 -5.06 -7.49
C PHE A 89 22.77 -6.29 -6.59
N VAL A 90 22.48 -6.09 -5.30
CA VAL A 90 22.19 -7.17 -4.36
C VAL A 90 20.98 -8.00 -4.82
N ALA A 91 19.92 -7.36 -5.32
CA ALA A 91 18.74 -8.07 -5.83
C ALA A 91 19.09 -8.95 -7.05
N ARG A 92 19.95 -8.47 -7.97
CA ARG A 92 20.42 -9.26 -9.12
C ARG A 92 21.28 -10.44 -8.69
N ALA A 93 22.20 -10.24 -7.75
CA ALA A 93 22.99 -11.33 -7.19
C ALA A 93 22.11 -12.34 -6.43
N GLY A 94 21.12 -11.85 -5.68
CA GLY A 94 20.17 -12.66 -4.91
C GLY A 94 19.25 -13.53 -5.76
N GLN A 95 19.01 -13.15 -7.03
CA GLN A 95 18.30 -14.00 -7.99
C GLN A 95 19.04 -15.32 -8.23
N TRP A 96 20.37 -15.29 -8.29
CA TRP A 96 21.19 -16.48 -8.48
C TRP A 96 21.23 -17.36 -7.21
N LEU A 97 21.16 -16.72 -6.04
CA LEU A 97 21.17 -17.38 -4.73
C LEU A 97 19.77 -17.77 -4.21
N HIS A 98 18.71 -17.66 -5.02
CA HIS A 98 17.31 -17.91 -4.62
C HIS A 98 16.86 -17.15 -3.35
N LEU A 99 17.42 -15.96 -3.12
CA LEU A 99 17.11 -15.14 -1.97
C LEU A 99 15.68 -14.56 -2.04
N PRO A 100 15.08 -14.20 -0.88
CA PRO A 100 13.73 -13.65 -0.84
C PRO A 100 13.60 -12.29 -1.54
N LEU A 101 14.70 -11.56 -1.73
CA LEU A 101 14.73 -10.33 -2.52
C LEU A 101 15.39 -10.60 -3.87
N ASN A 102 14.60 -10.52 -4.93
CA ASN A 102 15.04 -10.64 -6.32
C ASN A 102 14.57 -9.39 -7.11
N PRO A 103 15.02 -9.18 -8.36
CA PRO A 103 14.72 -7.95 -9.10
C PRO A 103 13.22 -7.73 -9.31
N MET A 104 12.45 -8.80 -9.55
CA MET A 104 10.99 -8.72 -9.72
C MET A 104 10.28 -8.29 -8.43
N ARG A 105 10.67 -8.85 -7.27
CA ARG A 105 10.12 -8.45 -5.97
C ARG A 105 10.53 -7.04 -5.58
N LEU A 106 11.77 -6.66 -5.86
CA LEU A 106 12.25 -5.29 -5.66
C LEU A 106 11.39 -4.33 -6.50
N GLN A 107 11.23 -4.59 -7.79
CA GLN A 107 10.39 -3.78 -8.68
C GLN A 107 8.97 -3.61 -8.15
N LYS A 108 8.30 -4.72 -7.76
CA LYS A 108 6.94 -4.67 -7.19
C LYS A 108 6.81 -3.85 -5.89
N LEU A 109 7.89 -3.76 -5.10
CA LEU A 109 7.92 -2.98 -3.86
C LEU A 109 8.21 -1.50 -4.12
N THR A 110 8.92 -1.19 -5.21
CA THR A 110 9.42 0.15 -5.52
C THR A 110 8.69 0.83 -6.67
N GLU A 111 7.77 0.14 -7.34
CA GLU A 111 6.98 0.71 -8.43
C GLU A 111 5.84 1.61 -7.91
N ASN A 112 5.49 2.60 -8.75
CA ASN A 112 4.31 3.43 -8.53
C ASN A 112 3.07 2.70 -9.04
N TYR A 113 2.01 2.70 -8.23
CA TYR A 113 0.70 2.19 -8.63
C TYR A 113 -0.40 3.08 -8.07
N VAL A 114 -0.66 4.18 -8.77
CA VAL A 114 -1.68 5.16 -8.39
C VAL A 114 -2.87 5.02 -9.33
N SER A 115 -4.05 4.81 -8.74
CA SER A 115 -5.31 4.66 -9.46
C SER A 115 -6.22 5.84 -9.14
N SER A 116 -6.93 6.35 -10.14
CA SER A 116 -7.92 7.41 -9.96
C SER A 116 -9.28 6.82 -9.63
N ASN A 117 -9.87 7.25 -8.51
CA ASN A 117 -11.23 6.92 -8.10
C ASN A 117 -12.26 8.01 -8.51
N ALA A 118 -11.86 9.02 -9.29
CA ALA A 118 -12.72 10.15 -9.62
C ALA A 118 -14.02 9.73 -10.33
N LYS A 119 -13.94 8.73 -11.22
CA LYS A 119 -15.10 8.24 -11.97
C LYS A 119 -16.18 7.65 -11.06
N ILE A 120 -15.80 6.82 -10.08
CA ILE A 120 -16.77 6.20 -9.16
C ILE A 120 -17.33 7.24 -8.18
N LYS A 121 -16.50 8.18 -7.72
CA LYS A 121 -16.93 9.29 -6.88
C LYS A 121 -17.97 10.17 -7.57
N ALA A 122 -17.73 10.53 -8.83
CA ALA A 122 -18.68 11.28 -9.64
C ALA A 122 -19.99 10.49 -9.85
N ALA A 123 -19.90 9.20 -10.18
CA ALA A 123 -21.07 8.35 -10.37
C ALA A 123 -21.93 8.17 -9.12
N LEU A 124 -21.31 8.21 -7.93
CA LEU A 124 -21.99 8.11 -6.64
C LEU A 124 -22.34 9.46 -6.02
N GLY A 125 -22.00 10.58 -6.68
CA GLY A 125 -22.28 11.93 -6.18
C GLY A 125 -21.50 12.32 -4.92
N VAL A 126 -20.31 11.76 -4.70
CA VAL A 126 -19.46 12.07 -3.54
C VAL A 126 -18.17 12.77 -3.94
N GLU A 127 -17.71 13.71 -3.12
CA GLU A 127 -16.41 14.37 -3.35
C GLU A 127 -15.24 13.57 -2.76
N LYS A 128 -15.48 12.86 -1.67
CA LYS A 128 -14.51 12.02 -0.95
C LYS A 128 -15.10 10.67 -0.59
N MET A 129 -14.24 9.68 -0.49
CA MET A 129 -14.59 8.37 0.05
C MET A 129 -14.91 8.47 1.55
N PRO A 130 -15.81 7.63 2.09
CA PRO A 130 -16.23 7.73 3.49
C PRO A 130 -15.13 7.37 4.50
N VAL A 131 -14.13 6.59 4.11
CA VAL A 131 -12.98 6.24 4.95
C VAL A 131 -11.69 6.75 4.32
N ASP A 132 -10.92 7.53 5.07
CA ASP A 132 -9.60 8.00 4.66
C ASP A 132 -8.58 6.85 4.59
N ALA A 133 -7.61 6.96 3.69
CA ALA A 133 -6.62 5.89 3.43
C ALA A 133 -5.85 5.47 4.70
N ARG A 134 -5.38 6.43 5.49
CA ARG A 134 -4.64 6.16 6.73
C ARG A 134 -5.52 5.54 7.81
N GLU A 135 -6.78 5.95 7.89
CA GLU A 135 -7.75 5.38 8.84
C GLU A 135 -8.10 3.93 8.49
N GLY A 136 -8.42 3.65 7.21
CA GLY A 136 -8.65 2.29 6.74
C GLY A 136 -7.43 1.38 6.91
N LEU A 137 -6.23 1.92 6.66
CA LEU A 137 -4.97 1.23 6.91
C LEU A 137 -4.80 0.90 8.40
N LYS A 138 -5.03 1.87 9.30
CA LYS A 138 -4.90 1.68 10.75
C LYS A 138 -5.80 0.55 11.24
N ARG A 139 -7.08 0.52 10.85
CA ARG A 139 -8.02 -0.58 11.18
C ARG A 139 -7.51 -1.93 10.70
N THR A 140 -6.97 -1.99 9.49
CA THR A 140 -6.38 -3.21 8.93
C THR A 140 -5.18 -3.67 9.76
N LEU A 141 -4.29 -2.75 10.16
CA LEU A 141 -3.12 -3.06 10.99
C LEU A 141 -3.50 -3.52 12.39
N GLU A 142 -4.55 -2.95 12.97
CA GLU A 142 -5.10 -3.38 14.26
C GLU A 142 -5.62 -4.83 14.19
N SER A 143 -6.20 -5.26 13.07
CA SER A 143 -6.63 -6.66 12.87
C SER A 143 -5.49 -7.68 12.77
N PHE A 144 -4.23 -7.23 12.67
CA PHE A 144 -3.05 -8.11 12.61
C PHE A 144 -2.38 -8.31 13.96
N ARG A 145 -2.82 -7.60 15.00
CA ARG A 145 -2.41 -7.86 16.38
C ARG A 145 -2.95 -9.20 16.84
#